data_AF-A0A1Y1LA50-F1
#
_entry.id   AF-A0A1Y1LA50-F1
#
_cell.length_a   1.000
_cell.length_b   1.000
_cell.length_c   1.000
_cell.angle_alpha   90.00
_cell.angle_beta   90.00
_cell.angle_gamma   90.00
#
_symmetry.space_group_name_H-M   'P 1'
#
loop_
_entity.id
_entity.type
_entity.pdbx_description
1 polymer ?
#
loop_
_entity_poly.entity_id
_entity_poly.type
_entity_poly.pdbx_seq_one_letter_code
_entity_poly.pdbx_strand_id
1 'polypeptide(L)'
;MVTQSNLHTLEDLARLELDDEDENIILSRIKELAVAHLTEGWKKWKVNNLLKKELLNGEMDSQILNKIRYALPTVGLIQAFNPEAISISEKKYREIKVKMLDWPFCI
;
A
#
# COMPACT_ATOMS: atom_id res chain seq x y z
N MET A 1 7.11 -17.69 1.45
CA MET A 1 7.46 -17.10 2.76
C MET A 1 8.76 -16.32 2.62
N VAL A 2 8.69 -15.04 2.27
CA VAL A 2 9.87 -14.16 2.16
C VAL A 2 10.19 -13.59 3.54
N THR A 3 11.40 -13.81 4.02
CA THR A 3 11.91 -13.33 5.31
C THR A 3 12.04 -11.80 5.27
N GLN A 4 11.11 -11.09 5.91
CA GLN A 4 10.92 -9.63 5.86
C GLN A 4 11.99 -8.78 6.58
N SER A 5 13.14 -9.36 6.94
CA SER A 5 14.02 -8.78 7.97
C SER A 5 15.06 -7.75 7.47
N ASN A 6 15.24 -7.57 6.15
CA ASN A 6 16.38 -6.80 5.62
C ASN A 6 16.04 -5.81 4.48
N LEU A 7 14.84 -5.22 4.46
CA LEU A 7 14.53 -4.18 3.47
C LEU A 7 14.73 -2.82 4.11
N HIS A 8 15.68 -2.04 3.58
CA HIS A 8 16.10 -0.78 4.20
C HIS A 8 15.58 0.44 3.47
N THR A 9 15.19 0.32 2.20
CA THR A 9 14.79 1.46 1.39
C THR A 9 13.42 1.31 0.75
N LEU A 10 12.83 2.45 0.37
CA LEU A 10 11.57 2.49 -0.35
C LEU A 10 11.67 1.83 -1.74
N GLU A 11 12.83 1.88 -2.38
CA GLU A 11 13.08 1.18 -3.65
C GLU A 11 13.03 -0.34 -3.49
N ASP A 12 13.59 -0.87 -2.40
CA ASP A 12 13.55 -2.31 -2.14
C ASP A 12 12.10 -2.82 -2.04
N LEU A 13 11.24 -2.04 -1.36
CA LEU A 13 9.82 -2.35 -1.25
C LEU A 13 9.06 -2.17 -2.57
N ALA A 14 9.46 -1.21 -3.41
CA ALA A 14 8.86 -1.02 -4.73
C ALA A 14 9.13 -2.22 -5.66
N ARG A 15 10.25 -2.92 -5.48
CA ARG A 15 10.63 -4.09 -6.29
C ARG A 15 10.03 -5.42 -5.80
N LEU A 16 9.40 -5.45 -4.62
CA LEU A 16 8.76 -6.66 -4.12
C LEU A 16 7.57 -7.07 -4.98
N GLU A 17 7.56 -8.30 -5.45
CA GLU A 17 6.41 -8.89 -6.12
C GLU A 17 5.65 -9.80 -5.14
N LEU A 18 4.34 -9.90 -5.33
CA LEU A 18 3.50 -10.81 -4.57
C LEU A 18 3.39 -12.16 -5.29
N ASP A 19 3.18 -13.23 -4.54
CA ASP A 19 2.97 -14.58 -5.08
C ASP A 19 1.64 -14.68 -5.85
N ASP A 20 0.65 -13.84 -5.51
CA ASP A 20 -0.66 -13.75 -6.15
C ASP A 20 -0.61 -12.75 -7.31
N GLU A 21 -0.84 -13.23 -8.54
CA GLU A 21 -0.73 -12.43 -9.77
C GLU A 21 -1.74 -11.29 -9.83
N ASP A 22 -2.99 -11.54 -9.42
CA ASP A 22 -4.06 -10.53 -9.43
C ASP A 22 -3.75 -9.41 -8.43
N GLU A 23 -3.31 -9.78 -7.22
CA GLU A 23 -2.88 -8.79 -6.24
C GLU A 23 -1.63 -8.04 -6.68
N ASN A 24 -0.69 -8.72 -7.35
CA ASN A 24 0.52 -8.09 -7.85
C ASN A 24 0.23 -7.03 -8.93
N ILE A 25 -0.78 -7.27 -9.79
CA ILE A 25 -1.25 -6.28 -10.78
C ILE A 25 -1.82 -5.04 -10.06
N ILE A 26 -2.66 -5.24 -9.05
CA ILE A 26 -3.24 -4.13 -8.27
C ILE A 26 -2.13 -3.35 -7.55
N LEU A 27 -1.20 -4.06 -6.90
CA LEU A 27 -0.08 -3.44 -6.21
C LEU A 27 0.82 -2.66 -7.17
N SER A 28 1.04 -3.16 -8.39
CA SER A 28 1.83 -2.47 -9.42
C SER A 28 1.21 -1.13 -9.81
N ARG A 29 -0.11 -1.08 -10.02
CA ARG A 29 -0.84 0.18 -10.29
C ARG A 29 -0.74 1.16 -9.11
N ILE A 30 -0.79 0.66 -7.88
CA ILE A 30 -0.62 1.47 -6.67
C ILE A 30 0.81 2.03 -6.56
N LYS A 31 1.83 1.22 -6.87
CA LYS A 31 3.22 1.65 -6.91
C LYS A 31 3.42 2.75 -7.94
N GLU A 32 2.90 2.59 -9.14
CA GLU A 32 2.95 3.62 -10.19
C GLU A 32 2.29 4.92 -9.72
N LEU A 33 1.08 4.82 -9.14
CA LEU A 33 0.36 5.97 -8.60
C LEU A 33 1.15 6.68 -7.49
N ALA A 34 1.76 5.92 -6.58
CA ALA A 34 2.56 6.47 -5.50
C ALA A 34 3.81 7.17 -6.05
N VAL A 35 4.61 6.46 -6.86
CA VAL A 35 5.87 6.95 -7.42
C VAL A 35 5.69 8.20 -8.28
N ALA A 36 4.55 8.32 -8.98
CA ALA A 36 4.22 9.54 -9.74
C ALA A 36 4.13 10.81 -8.88
N HIS A 37 3.91 10.66 -7.56
CA HIS A 37 3.80 11.78 -6.61
C HIS A 37 4.99 11.88 -5.65
N LEU A 38 5.98 11.01 -5.76
CA LEU A 38 7.19 11.07 -4.93
C LEU A 38 8.20 12.05 -5.52
N THR A 39 8.88 12.79 -4.63
CA THR A 39 9.95 13.70 -5.02
C THR A 39 11.24 12.94 -5.37
N GLU A 40 12.16 13.62 -6.06
CA GLU A 40 13.48 13.04 -6.36
C GLU A 40 14.20 12.55 -5.09
N GLY A 41 14.92 11.43 -5.24
CA GLY A 41 15.65 10.81 -4.14
C GLY A 41 14.85 9.84 -3.27
N TRP A 42 13.55 9.66 -3.54
CA TRP A 42 12.67 8.73 -2.80
C TRP A 42 13.22 7.31 -2.67
N LYS A 43 13.94 6.85 -3.70
CA LYS A 43 14.56 5.51 -3.74
C LYS A 43 15.47 5.23 -2.55
N LYS A 44 16.12 6.26 -2.01
CA LYS A 44 17.07 6.14 -0.88
C LYS A 44 16.43 6.33 0.48
N TRP A 45 15.12 6.61 0.54
CA TRP A 45 14.44 6.84 1.81
C TRP A 45 14.42 5.57 2.63
N LYS A 46 14.92 5.68 3.86
CA LYS A 46 14.87 4.56 4.81
C LYS A 46 13.46 4.39 5.32
N VAL A 47 13.01 3.15 5.35
CA VAL A 47 11.64 2.80 5.72
C VAL A 47 11.64 1.80 6.86
N ASN A 48 10.72 2.00 7.79
CA ASN A 48 10.44 1.02 8.83
C ASN A 48 9.48 0.00 8.26
N ASN A 49 9.88 -1.27 8.25
CA ASN A 49 9.04 -2.35 7.75
C ASN A 49 8.13 -2.83 8.90
N LEU A 50 6.99 -2.16 9.07
CA LEU A 50 6.02 -2.52 10.10
C LEU A 50 5.10 -3.64 9.59
N LEU A 51 4.74 -4.57 10.44
CA LEU A 51 3.73 -5.57 10.11
C LEU A 51 2.33 -5.03 10.42
N LYS A 52 1.32 -5.44 9.63
CA LYS A 52 -0.09 -5.14 9.91
C LYS A 52 -0.49 -5.46 11.35
N LYS A 53 0.01 -6.57 11.91
CA LYS A 53 -0.25 -6.96 13.30
C LYS A 53 0.29 -5.95 14.32
N GLU A 54 1.44 -5.35 14.04
CA GLU A 54 2.05 -4.30 14.88
C GLU A 54 1.31 -2.97 14.75
N LEU A 55 0.68 -2.71 13.59
CA LEU A 55 -0.12 -1.51 13.36
C LEU A 55 -1.50 -1.55 14.02
N LEU A 56 -2.09 -2.75 14.16
CA LEU A 56 -3.49 -2.90 14.54
C LEU A 56 -3.75 -3.13 16.02
N ASN A 57 -2.74 -3.39 16.88
CA ASN A 57 -2.90 -3.55 18.35
C ASN A 57 -4.19 -4.27 18.82
N GLY A 58 -4.68 -5.25 18.06
CA GLY A 58 -5.91 -6.02 18.35
C GLY A 58 -7.25 -5.39 17.94
N GLU A 59 -7.32 -4.12 17.54
CA GLU A 59 -8.58 -3.47 17.15
C GLU A 59 -8.47 -2.66 15.84
N MET A 60 -9.47 -2.78 14.96
CA MET A 60 -9.60 -1.90 13.80
C MET A 60 -10.03 -0.51 14.28
N ASP A 61 -9.07 0.31 14.72
CA ASP A 61 -9.32 1.72 15.00
C ASP A 61 -9.78 2.42 13.71
N SER A 62 -10.75 3.32 13.83
CA SER A 62 -11.14 4.30 12.82
C SER A 62 -9.95 5.03 12.15
N GLN A 63 -8.82 5.15 12.85
CA GLN A 63 -7.58 5.75 12.36
C GLN A 63 -6.72 4.82 11.47
N ILE A 64 -7.16 3.59 11.19
CA ILE A 64 -6.48 2.65 10.29
C ILE A 64 -6.13 3.27 8.93
N LEU A 65 -6.95 4.23 8.47
CA LEU A 65 -6.74 5.00 7.24
C LEU A 65 -5.46 5.86 7.28
N ASN A 66 -5.05 6.29 8.48
CA ASN A 66 -3.86 7.10 8.72
C ASN A 66 -2.58 6.25 8.85
N LYS A 67 -2.69 4.93 8.83
CA LYS A 67 -1.56 4.00 8.98
C LYS A 67 -0.92 3.61 7.65
N ILE A 68 -1.50 4.04 6.52
CA ILE A 68 -0.91 3.83 5.20
C ILE A 68 0.17 4.87 4.97
N ARG A 69 1.30 4.42 4.42
CA ARG A 69 2.50 5.23 4.19
C ARG A 69 2.27 6.45 3.30
N TYR A 70 1.34 6.36 2.35
CA TYR A 70 1.10 7.38 1.34
C TYR A 70 -0.31 7.97 1.43
N ALA A 71 -0.39 9.29 1.22
CA ALA A 71 -1.63 9.96 0.88
C ALA A 71 -1.88 9.87 -0.63
N LEU A 72 -2.45 8.74 -1.09
CA LEU A 72 -2.78 8.54 -2.50
C LEU A 72 -4.09 9.24 -2.89
N PRO A 73 -4.19 9.82 -4.11
CA PRO A 73 -5.44 10.32 -4.65
C PRO A 73 -6.52 9.23 -4.63
N THR A 74 -7.68 9.54 -4.04
CA THR A 74 -8.77 8.56 -3.84
C THR A 74 -9.25 7.93 -5.15
N VAL A 75 -9.43 8.73 -6.20
CA VAL A 75 -9.88 8.24 -7.52
C VAL A 75 -8.88 7.25 -8.11
N GLY A 76 -7.59 7.61 -8.14
CA GLY A 76 -6.54 6.73 -8.66
C GLY A 76 -6.41 5.44 -7.85
N LEU A 77 -6.56 5.52 -6.53
CA LEU A 77 -6.56 4.33 -5.68
C LEU A 77 -7.73 3.40 -6.01
N ILE A 78 -8.94 3.93 -6.17
CA ILE A 78 -10.11 3.13 -6.54
C ILE A 78 -9.90 2.47 -7.91
N GLN A 79 -9.38 3.23 -8.88
CA GLN A 79 -9.10 2.75 -10.23
C GLN A 79 -7.99 1.68 -10.27
N ALA A 80 -7.06 1.69 -9.32
CA ALA A 80 -6.06 0.63 -9.21
C ALA A 80 -6.71 -0.74 -8.96
N PHE A 81 -7.76 -0.79 -8.13
CA PHE A 81 -8.53 -2.00 -7.83
C PHE A 81 -9.59 -2.31 -8.88
N ASN A 82 -10.24 -1.29 -9.44
CA ASN A 82 -11.24 -1.44 -10.50
C ASN A 82 -11.12 -0.27 -11.48
N PRO A 83 -10.44 -0.45 -12.63
CA PRO A 83 -10.16 0.63 -13.59
C PRO A 83 -11.39 1.39 -14.10
N GLU A 84 -12.54 0.71 -14.18
CA GLU A 84 -13.80 1.28 -14.69
C GLU A 84 -14.65 1.94 -13.59
N ALA A 85 -14.20 1.91 -12.33
CA ALA A 85 -14.97 2.45 -11.23
C ALA A 85 -15.04 3.99 -11.28
N ILE A 86 -16.27 4.49 -11.35
CA ILE A 86 -16.61 5.92 -11.27
C ILE A 86 -17.06 6.35 -9.87
N SER A 87 -17.37 5.38 -9.00
CA SER A 87 -17.81 5.60 -7.62
C SER A 87 -17.45 4.43 -6.72
N ILE A 88 -17.47 4.65 -5.41
CA ILE A 88 -17.24 3.60 -4.40
C ILE A 88 -18.05 3.92 -3.14
N SER A 89 -18.49 2.88 -2.42
CA SER A 89 -19.04 3.05 -1.08
C SER A 89 -17.92 3.28 -0.05
N GLU A 90 -18.19 4.02 1.02
CA GLU A 90 -17.21 4.23 2.09
C GLU A 90 -16.74 2.90 2.71
N LYS A 91 -17.66 1.94 2.86
CA LYS A 91 -17.34 0.59 3.33
C LYS A 91 -16.27 -0.07 2.46
N LYS A 92 -16.46 -0.08 1.13
CA LYS A 92 -15.52 -0.72 0.19
C LYS A 92 -14.20 0.05 0.12
N TYR A 93 -14.23 1.38 0.27
CA TYR A 93 -13.01 2.19 0.40
C TYR A 93 -12.20 1.82 1.65
N ARG A 94 -12.87 1.62 2.80
CA ARG A 94 -12.20 1.13 4.02
C ARG A 94 -11.63 -0.27 3.83
N GLU A 95 -12.35 -1.19 3.20
CA GLU A 95 -11.86 -2.54 2.89
C GLU A 95 -10.60 -2.51 2.02
N ILE A 96 -10.58 -1.67 0.97
CA ILE A 96 -9.38 -1.44 0.14
C ILE A 96 -8.19 -1.01 1.01
N LYS A 97 -8.41 -0.03 1.90
CA LYS A 97 -7.38 0.51 2.78
C LYS A 97 -6.84 -0.54 3.76
N VAL A 98 -7.72 -1.41 4.28
CA VAL A 98 -7.32 -2.55 5.12
C VAL A 98 -6.51 -3.59 4.34
N LYS A 99 -6.88 -3.84 3.09
CA LYS A 99 -6.14 -4.75 2.19
C LYS A 99 -4.75 -4.20 1.85
N MET A 100 -4.63 -2.89 1.66
CA MET A 100 -3.32 -2.26 1.46
C MET A 100 -2.36 -2.51 2.62
N LEU A 101 -2.85 -2.69 3.86
CA LEU A 101 -2.00 -2.99 5.01
C LEU A 101 -1.34 -4.38 4.94
N ASP A 102 -1.80 -5.26 4.05
CA ASP A 102 -1.16 -6.56 3.82
C ASP A 102 0.09 -6.45 2.93
N TRP A 103 0.30 -5.29 2.28
CA TRP A 103 1.40 -5.08 1.36
C TRP A 103 2.51 -4.21 1.96
N PRO A 104 3.76 -4.73 2.08
CA PRO A 104 4.88 -4.01 2.68
C PRO A 104 5.18 -2.64 2.07
N PHE A 105 4.87 -2.44 0.78
CA PHE A 105 5.05 -1.16 0.14
C PHE A 105 4.12 -0.06 0.70
N CYS A 106 2.95 -0.43 1.23
CA CYS A 106 1.92 0.49 1.69
C CYS A 106 1.97 0.81 3.19
N ILE A 107 2.80 0.12 3.98
CA ILE A 107 2.92 0.26 5.45
C ILE A 107 4.29 0.77 5.84
#